data_AF-A0A2V7VMB4-F1
#
_entry.id   AF-A0A2V7VMB4-F1
#
_cell.length_a   1.000
_cell.length_b   1.000
_cell.length_c   1.000
_cell.angle_alpha   90.00
_cell.angle_beta   90.00
_cell.angle_gamma   90.00
#
_symmetry.space_group_name_H-M   'P 1'
#
loop_
_entity.id
_entity.type
_entity.pdbx_description
1 polymer ?
#
loop_
_entity_poly.entity_id
_entity_poly.type
_entity_poly.pdbx_seq_one_letter_code
_entity_poly.pdbx_strand_id
1 'polypeptide(L)'
;MKTETTRVEAFSDGVFAIAITLLILEIKVPREDAAGPLAAQLMRLWPSYLAFLVSFANIGVMWVNHHRLFGLIRRSDDGLVGLNLLLLLGVTFVPFPTAVLAEHLLGHEQRTAGLLYAGTFVALAIVFNLLWRHVVRQALCAEHADVASISRQYALGPVLYAATAAVAWYSATACLVASGLLAVYFALPPRWWRSD
;
A
#
# COMPACT_ATOMS: atom_id res chain seq x y z
N MET A 1 -1.77 19.42 25.04
CA MET A 1 -0.51 18.64 25.10
C MET A 1 -0.58 17.60 23.99
N LYS A 2 0.29 17.67 22.97
CA LYS A 2 0.31 16.64 21.91
C LYS A 2 0.75 15.33 22.56
N THR A 3 -0.07 14.29 22.48
CA THR A 3 0.31 12.93 22.89
C THR A 3 1.45 12.42 22.00
N GLU A 4 2.38 11.62 22.53
CA GLU A 4 3.51 11.06 21.77
C GLU A 4 3.03 10.31 20.51
N THR A 5 1.86 9.64 20.58
CA THR A 5 1.17 9.02 19.44
C THR A 5 0.90 9.98 18.28
N THR A 6 0.50 11.23 18.58
CA THR A 6 0.22 12.26 17.57
C THR A 6 1.47 12.68 16.80
N ARG A 7 2.66 12.60 17.43
CA ARG A 7 3.93 12.91 16.74
C ARG A 7 4.31 11.80 15.77
N VAL A 8 4.11 10.54 16.19
CA VAL A 8 4.34 9.36 15.33
C VAL A 8 3.40 9.38 14.13
N GLU A 9 2.12 9.68 14.36
CA GLU A 9 1.12 9.82 13.30
C GLU A 9 1.49 10.93 12.31
N ALA A 10 1.80 12.13 12.79
CA ALA A 10 2.17 13.25 11.92
C ALA A 10 3.44 12.97 11.08
N PHE A 11 4.42 12.25 11.65
CA PHE A 11 5.59 11.80 10.90
C PHE A 11 5.19 10.80 9.81
N SER A 12 4.35 9.80 10.15
CA SER A 12 3.83 8.84 9.18
C SER A 12 3.08 9.51 8.04
N ASP A 13 2.20 10.48 8.32
CA ASP A 13 1.46 11.23 7.30
C ASP A 13 2.40 11.91 6.30
N GLY A 14 3.48 12.53 6.79
CA GLY A 14 4.51 13.13 5.94
C GLY A 14 5.18 12.10 5.03
N VAL A 15 5.52 10.92 5.55
CA VAL A 15 6.14 9.85 4.77
C VAL A 15 5.17 9.28 3.73
N PHE A 16 3.90 9.04 4.09
CA PHE A 16 2.87 8.61 3.14
C PHE A 16 2.67 9.63 2.01
N ALA A 17 2.59 10.93 2.34
CA ALA A 17 2.44 12.00 1.35
C ALA A 17 3.61 12.04 0.35
N ILE A 18 4.84 11.88 0.84
CA ILE A 18 6.04 11.81 -0.02
C ILE A 18 6.00 10.55 -0.89
N ALA A 19 5.72 9.37 -0.31
CA ALA A 19 5.68 8.12 -1.08
C ALA A 19 4.63 8.14 -2.21
N ILE A 20 3.44 8.69 -1.93
CA ILE A 20 2.37 8.85 -2.92
C ILE A 20 2.80 9.81 -4.04
N THR A 21 3.41 10.94 -3.70
CA THR A 21 3.81 11.94 -4.70
C THR A 21 5.01 11.50 -5.53
N LEU A 22 5.95 10.73 -4.98
CA LEU A 22 7.08 10.18 -5.73
C LEU A 22 6.66 9.21 -6.83
N LEU A 23 5.49 8.56 -6.73
CA LEU A 23 4.99 7.67 -7.79
C LEU A 23 4.89 8.37 -9.16
N ILE A 24 4.60 9.68 -9.19
CA ILE A 24 4.46 10.41 -10.47
C ILE A 24 5.78 10.46 -11.24
N LEU A 25 6.91 10.40 -10.53
CA LEU A 25 8.23 10.44 -11.13
C LEU A 25 8.54 9.18 -11.93
N GLU A 26 7.78 8.09 -11.72
CA GLU A 26 7.93 6.84 -12.47
C GLU A 26 7.24 6.86 -13.83
N ILE A 27 6.39 7.85 -14.09
CA ILE A 27 5.88 8.12 -15.43
C ILE A 27 6.91 8.95 -16.17
N LYS A 28 7.79 8.28 -16.93
CA LYS A 28 8.86 8.95 -17.69
C LYS A 28 8.30 9.58 -18.97
N VAL A 29 8.71 10.82 -19.24
CA VAL A 29 8.37 11.52 -20.49
C VAL A 29 9.08 10.81 -21.66
N PRO A 30 8.42 10.62 -22.82
CA PRO A 30 9.08 10.04 -23.99
C PRO A 30 10.30 10.86 -24.42
N ARG A 31 11.39 10.19 -24.80
CA ARG A 31 12.62 10.84 -25.24
C ARG A 31 12.47 11.40 -26.66
N GLU A 32 13.20 12.47 -26.97
CA GLU A 32 13.14 13.13 -28.29
C GLU A 32 13.57 12.22 -29.46
N ASP A 33 14.39 11.21 -29.19
CA ASP A 33 14.87 10.22 -30.16
C ASP A 33 13.92 9.05 -30.40
N ALA A 34 12.78 8.99 -29.69
CA ALA A 34 11.80 7.93 -29.85
C ALA A 34 11.05 8.05 -31.18
N ALA A 35 10.93 6.94 -31.91
CA ALA A 35 10.26 6.90 -33.21
C ALA A 35 8.74 7.13 -33.08
N GLY A 36 8.19 7.91 -34.01
CA GLY A 36 6.75 8.13 -34.18
C GLY A 36 6.22 9.44 -33.56
N PRO A 37 4.96 9.81 -33.82
CA PRO A 37 4.37 11.04 -33.31
C PRO A 37 4.19 10.98 -31.78
N LEU A 38 4.35 12.13 -31.11
CA LEU A 38 4.22 12.25 -29.65
C LEU A 38 2.94 11.61 -29.10
N ALA A 39 1.81 11.79 -29.79
CA ALA A 39 0.54 11.18 -29.39
C ALA A 39 0.61 9.64 -29.26
N ALA A 40 1.27 8.96 -30.21
CA ALA A 40 1.45 7.52 -30.16
C ALA A 40 2.40 7.10 -29.03
N GLN A 41 3.44 7.89 -28.77
CA GLN A 41 4.38 7.63 -27.69
C GLN A 41 3.69 7.75 -26.32
N LEU A 42 2.86 8.79 -26.12
CA LEU A 42 2.07 8.95 -24.90
C LEU A 42 1.07 7.81 -24.70
N MET A 43 0.39 7.35 -25.75
CA MET A 43 -0.50 6.19 -25.65
C MET A 43 0.23 4.90 -25.24
N ARG A 44 1.51 4.74 -25.59
CA ARG A 44 2.32 3.58 -25.19
C ARG A 44 2.69 3.57 -23.70
N LEU A 45 2.56 4.70 -23.00
CA LEU A 45 2.81 4.79 -21.55
C LEU A 45 1.63 4.30 -20.69
N TRP A 46 0.57 3.76 -21.29
CA TRP A 46 -0.57 3.23 -20.55
C TRP A 46 -0.22 2.25 -19.41
N PRO A 47 0.81 1.38 -19.50
CA PRO A 47 1.20 0.51 -18.38
C PRO A 47 1.66 1.33 -17.16
N SER A 48 2.42 2.40 -17.40
CA SER A 48 2.88 3.32 -16.36
C SER A 48 1.73 4.07 -15.72
N TYR A 49 0.75 4.53 -16.52
CA TYR A 49 -0.45 5.20 -15.99
C TYR A 49 -1.28 4.27 -15.09
N LEU A 50 -1.47 3.02 -15.53
CA LEU A 50 -2.23 2.04 -14.77
C LEU A 50 -1.51 1.65 -13.48
N ALA A 51 -0.20 1.34 -13.56
CA ALA A 51 0.61 1.00 -12.39
C ALA A 51 0.65 2.16 -11.38
N PHE A 52 0.84 3.38 -11.85
CA PHE A 52 0.76 4.60 -11.04
C PHE A 52 -0.59 4.70 -10.31
N LEU A 53 -1.71 4.61 -11.03
CA LEU A 53 -3.03 4.79 -10.46
C LEU A 53 -3.35 3.73 -9.39
N VAL A 54 -3.04 2.47 -9.67
CA VAL A 54 -3.28 1.36 -8.74
C VAL A 54 -2.38 1.47 -7.51
N SER A 55 -1.10 1.81 -7.67
CA SER A 55 -0.20 2.02 -6.53
C SER A 55 -0.58 3.23 -5.70
N PHE A 56 -0.97 4.33 -6.33
CA PHE A 56 -1.49 5.51 -5.66
C PHE A 56 -2.70 5.15 -4.79
N ALA A 57 -3.67 4.41 -5.36
CA ALA A 57 -4.85 3.97 -4.65
C ALA A 57 -4.50 3.05 -3.47
N ASN A 58 -3.58 2.09 -3.67
CA ASN A 58 -3.16 1.19 -2.60
C ASN A 58 -2.46 1.92 -1.46
N ILE A 59 -1.49 2.80 -1.74
CA ILE A 59 -0.82 3.59 -0.68
C ILE A 59 -1.83 4.51 0.02
N GLY A 60 -2.75 5.15 -0.71
CA GLY A 60 -3.79 6.00 -0.13
C GLY A 60 -4.73 5.23 0.80
N VAL A 61 -5.14 4.02 0.42
CA VAL A 61 -5.96 3.13 1.27
C VAL A 61 -5.17 2.67 2.49
N MET A 62 -3.88 2.36 2.34
CA MET A 62 -3.02 2.06 3.47
C MET A 62 -2.89 3.23 4.43
N TRP A 63 -2.75 4.46 3.93
CA TRP A 63 -2.74 5.68 4.74
C TRP A 63 -4.07 5.85 5.49
N VAL A 64 -5.22 5.69 4.82
CA VAL A 64 -6.52 5.74 5.50
C VAL A 64 -6.59 4.70 6.62
N ASN A 65 -6.19 3.45 6.36
CA ASN A 65 -6.19 2.41 7.38
C ASN A 65 -5.21 2.68 8.52
N HIS A 66 -4.06 3.28 8.23
CA HIS A 66 -3.08 3.73 9.23
C HIS A 66 -3.67 4.82 10.13
N HIS A 67 -4.26 5.86 9.55
CA HIS A 67 -4.91 6.94 10.28
C HIS A 67 -6.06 6.44 11.17
N ARG A 68 -6.92 5.57 10.64
CA ARG A 68 -7.98 4.91 11.43
C ARG A 68 -7.43 4.11 12.61
N LEU A 69 -6.32 3.39 12.39
CA LEU A 69 -5.66 2.61 13.42
C LEU A 69 -5.07 3.48 14.52
N PHE A 70 -4.34 4.53 14.16
CA PHE A 70 -3.73 5.46 15.10
C PHE A 70 -4.77 6.24 15.92
N GLY A 71 -5.94 6.52 15.35
CA GLY A 71 -7.09 7.07 16.09
C GLY A 71 -7.58 6.17 17.24
N LEU A 72 -7.31 4.86 17.19
CA LEU A 72 -7.65 3.90 18.25
C LEU A 72 -6.54 3.73 19.29
N ILE A 73 -5.32 4.19 19.01
CA ILE A 73 -4.16 3.99 19.89
C ILE A 73 -4.10 5.12 20.93
N ARG A 74 -4.06 4.75 22.21
CA ARG A 74 -4.01 5.70 23.35
C ARG A 74 -2.61 5.87 23.93
N ARG A 75 -1.72 4.91 23.75
CA ARG A 75 -0.34 4.94 24.23
C ARG A 75 0.60 4.42 23.16
N SER A 76 1.78 5.02 23.07
CA SER A 76 2.87 4.54 22.21
C SER A 76 3.99 3.98 23.07
N ASP A 77 4.60 2.90 22.61
CA ASP A 77 5.84 2.33 23.13
C ASP A 77 6.88 2.23 22.00
N ASP A 78 8.12 1.92 22.36
CA ASP A 78 9.22 1.82 21.38
C ASP A 78 8.98 0.70 20.35
N GLY A 79 8.28 -0.37 20.75
CA GLY A 79 7.91 -1.47 19.86
C GLY A 79 6.94 -1.04 18.75
N LEU A 80 5.91 -0.27 19.09
CA LEU A 80 4.99 0.33 18.14
C LEU A 80 5.72 1.27 17.18
N VAL A 81 6.61 2.12 17.70
CA VAL A 81 7.41 3.04 16.87
C VAL A 81 8.30 2.27 15.89
N GLY A 82 8.98 1.22 16.35
CA GLY A 82 9.82 0.37 15.50
C GLY A 82 9.03 -0.34 14.39
N LEU A 83 7.87 -0.92 14.72
CA LEU A 83 6.98 -1.55 13.72
C LEU A 83 6.39 -0.52 12.74
N ASN A 84 6.07 0.68 13.22
CA ASN A 84 5.63 1.78 12.38
C ASN A 84 6.74 2.21 11.41
N LEU A 85 7.99 2.34 11.86
CA LEU A 85 9.12 2.65 10.98
C LEU A 85 9.35 1.56 9.92
N LEU A 86 9.19 0.28 10.28
CA LEU A 86 9.26 -0.82 9.32
C LEU A 86 8.14 -0.74 8.28
N LEU A 87 6.92 -0.38 8.68
CA LEU A 87 5.81 -0.14 7.77
C LEU A 87 6.14 1.00 6.80
N LEU A 88 6.62 2.13 7.33
CA LEU A 88 6.98 3.31 6.56
C LEU A 88 8.11 3.02 5.56
N LEU A 89 9.12 2.23 5.95
CA LEU A 89 10.17 1.75 5.04
C LEU A 89 9.59 0.97 3.86
N GLY A 90 8.63 0.08 4.11
CA GLY A 90 7.94 -0.65 3.05
C GLY A 90 7.13 0.29 2.14
N VAL A 91 6.47 1.29 2.71
CA VAL A 91 5.67 2.27 1.96
C VAL A 91 6.56 3.12 1.05
N THR A 92 7.71 3.60 1.52
CA THR A 92 8.66 4.34 0.70
C THR A 92 9.32 3.49 -0.39
N PHE A 93 9.29 2.16 -0.25
CA PHE A 93 9.81 1.23 -1.25
C PHE A 93 8.83 0.99 -2.42
N VAL A 94 7.52 1.17 -2.24
CA VAL A 94 6.46 0.90 -3.25
C VAL A 94 6.70 1.53 -4.64
N PRO A 95 7.26 2.76 -4.78
CA PRO A 95 7.54 3.32 -6.10
C PRO A 95 8.44 2.45 -6.96
N PHE A 96 9.43 1.78 -6.37
CA PHE A 96 10.38 0.95 -7.13
C PHE A 96 9.71 -0.27 -7.78
N PRO A 97 8.99 -1.16 -7.07
CA PRO A 97 8.23 -2.25 -7.69
C PRO A 97 7.17 -1.76 -8.68
N THR A 98 6.59 -0.58 -8.46
CA THR A 98 5.62 0.02 -9.38
C THR A 98 6.25 0.33 -10.73
N ALA A 99 7.44 0.95 -10.73
CA ALA A 99 8.20 1.24 -11.94
C ALA A 99 8.61 -0.04 -12.68
N VAL A 100 9.15 -1.02 -11.94
CA VAL A 100 9.57 -2.32 -12.51
C VAL A 100 8.38 -3.03 -13.17
N LEU A 101 7.22 -3.04 -12.51
CA LEU A 101 5.99 -3.61 -13.06
C LEU A 101 5.52 -2.88 -14.31
N ALA A 102 5.52 -1.55 -14.30
CA ALA A 102 5.11 -0.75 -15.45
C ALA A 102 5.95 -1.04 -16.71
N GLU A 103 7.27 -1.14 -16.54
CA GLU A 103 8.21 -1.38 -17.64
C GLU A 103 8.08 -2.79 -18.24
N HIS A 104 7.78 -3.78 -17.39
CA HIS A 104 7.74 -5.19 -17.79
C HIS A 104 6.32 -5.76 -17.93
N LEU A 105 5.27 -4.94 -17.85
CA LEU A 105 3.87 -5.39 -17.73
C LEU A 105 3.44 -6.37 -18.84
N LEU A 106 3.91 -6.13 -20.07
CA LEU A 106 3.62 -6.94 -21.25
C LEU A 106 4.85 -7.74 -21.75
N GLY A 107 5.96 -7.69 -21.01
CA GLY A 107 7.23 -8.31 -21.40
C GLY A 107 7.34 -9.79 -21.01
N HIS A 108 8.46 -10.40 -21.40
CA HIS A 108 8.79 -11.77 -20.98
C HIS A 108 9.02 -11.88 -19.46
N GLU A 109 9.59 -10.84 -18.86
CA GLU A 109 9.88 -10.76 -17.41
C GLU A 109 8.68 -10.27 -16.57
N GLN A 110 7.48 -10.24 -17.15
CA GLN A 110 6.28 -9.76 -16.44
C GLN A 110 6.02 -10.52 -15.13
N ARG A 111 6.35 -11.82 -15.08
CA ARG A 111 6.17 -12.66 -13.88
C ARG A 111 7.03 -12.13 -12.73
N THR A 112 8.32 -11.92 -12.98
CA THR A 112 9.27 -11.44 -11.97
C THR A 112 8.83 -10.06 -11.45
N ALA A 113 8.45 -9.16 -12.36
CA ALA A 113 7.97 -7.84 -12.01
C ALA A 113 6.65 -7.86 -11.20
N GLY A 114 5.69 -8.71 -11.60
CA GLY A 114 4.43 -8.91 -10.89
C GLY A 114 4.63 -9.50 -9.49
N LEU A 115 5.53 -10.48 -9.33
CA LEU A 115 5.85 -11.07 -8.03
C LEU A 115 6.54 -10.08 -7.10
N LEU A 116 7.45 -9.24 -7.61
CA LEU A 116 8.07 -8.17 -6.83
C LEU A 116 7.02 -7.16 -6.33
N TYR A 117 6.11 -6.75 -7.22
CA TYR A 117 5.02 -5.84 -6.91
C TYR A 117 4.08 -6.41 -5.85
N ALA A 118 3.48 -7.58 -6.12
CA ALA A 118 2.54 -8.20 -5.21
C ALA A 118 3.20 -8.62 -3.89
N GLY A 119 4.44 -9.12 -3.95
CA GLY A 119 5.24 -9.49 -2.77
C GLY A 119 5.49 -8.31 -1.83
N THR A 120 5.66 -7.10 -2.39
CA THR A 120 5.79 -5.87 -1.59
C THR A 120 4.51 -5.59 -0.80
N PHE A 121 3.34 -5.71 -1.42
CA PHE A 121 2.06 -5.53 -0.72
C PHE A 121 1.73 -6.65 0.26
N VAL A 122 2.15 -7.89 -0.02
CA VAL A 122 2.07 -9.01 0.96
C VAL A 122 2.91 -8.68 2.20
N ALA A 123 4.16 -8.26 2.01
CA ALA A 123 5.04 -7.89 3.11
C ALA A 123 4.46 -6.73 3.93
N LEU A 124 3.96 -5.69 3.27
CA LEU A 124 3.29 -4.56 3.90
C LEU A 124 2.05 -4.99 4.70
N ALA A 125 1.22 -5.87 4.16
CA ALA A 125 0.05 -6.39 4.85
C ALA A 125 0.43 -7.22 6.09
N ILE A 126 1.52 -8.00 6.02
CA ILE A 126 2.07 -8.72 7.17
C ILE A 126 2.54 -7.74 8.24
N VAL A 127 3.31 -6.71 7.87
CA VAL A 127 3.80 -5.69 8.81
C VAL A 127 2.64 -4.94 9.48
N PHE A 128 1.60 -4.57 8.72
CA PHE A 128 0.36 -4.01 9.28
C PHE A 128 -0.29 -4.94 10.32
N ASN A 129 -0.35 -6.23 10.02
CA ASN A 129 -0.91 -7.22 10.94
C ASN A 129 -0.06 -7.38 12.21
N LEU A 130 1.27 -7.33 12.08
CA LEU A 130 2.19 -7.36 13.22
C LEU A 130 2.04 -6.11 14.10
N LEU A 131 1.93 -4.93 13.50
CA LEU A 131 1.68 -3.68 14.20
C LEU A 131 0.39 -3.76 15.01
N TRP A 132 -0.70 -4.22 14.41
CA TRP A 132 -1.96 -4.39 15.13
C TRP A 132 -1.89 -5.45 16.24
N ARG A 133 -1.26 -6.59 15.99
CA ARG A 133 -1.06 -7.63 17.02
C ARG A 133 -0.26 -7.09 18.21
N HIS A 134 0.73 -6.23 17.97
CA HIS A 134 1.50 -5.58 19.03
C HIS A 134 0.62 -4.64 19.84
N VAL A 135 -0.18 -3.79 19.18
CA VAL A 135 -1.14 -2.88 19.84
C VAL A 135 -2.09 -3.65 20.77
N VAL A 136 -2.64 -4.77 20.31
CA VAL A 136 -3.56 -5.60 21.11
C VAL A 136 -2.82 -6.27 22.27
N ARG A 137 -1.64 -6.87 22.03
CA ARG A 137 -0.87 -7.57 23.07
C ARG A 137 -0.41 -6.66 24.20
N GLN A 138 -0.08 -5.42 23.88
CA GLN A 138 0.37 -4.41 24.85
C GLN A 138 -0.78 -3.55 25.40
N ALA A 139 -2.03 -3.87 25.07
CA ALA A 139 -3.22 -3.12 25.49
C ALA A 139 -3.12 -1.61 25.22
N LEU A 140 -2.58 -1.24 24.06
CA LEU A 140 -2.35 0.16 23.66
C LEU A 140 -3.58 0.82 23.04
N CYS A 141 -4.57 0.02 22.60
CA CYS A 141 -5.81 0.51 22.01
C CYS A 141 -6.81 0.99 23.07
N ALA A 142 -7.74 1.85 22.65
CA ALA A 142 -8.86 2.31 23.46
C ALA A 142 -9.81 1.16 23.84
N GLU A 143 -10.39 1.20 25.04
CA GLU A 143 -11.25 0.13 25.59
C GLU A 143 -12.47 -0.20 24.73
N HIS A 144 -13.04 0.78 24.03
CA HIS A 144 -14.19 0.61 23.14
C HIS A 144 -13.86 0.01 21.76
N ALA A 145 -12.60 -0.34 21.49
CA ALA A 145 -12.22 -0.86 20.18
C ALA A 145 -12.76 -2.28 19.96
N ASP A 146 -13.46 -2.53 18.84
CA ASP A 146 -13.86 -3.88 18.43
C ASP A 146 -12.64 -4.66 17.90
N VAL A 147 -11.84 -5.17 18.84
CA VAL A 147 -10.58 -5.85 18.54
C VAL A 147 -10.79 -7.05 17.63
N ALA A 148 -11.89 -7.79 17.78
CA ALA A 148 -12.15 -9.01 17.02
C ALA A 148 -12.47 -8.70 15.55
N SER A 149 -13.28 -7.67 15.28
CA SER A 149 -13.60 -7.24 13.92
C SER A 149 -12.37 -6.68 13.19
N ILE A 150 -11.60 -5.80 13.86
CA ILE A 150 -10.37 -5.22 13.30
C ILE A 150 -9.34 -6.31 13.00
N SER A 151 -9.14 -7.25 13.95
CA SER A 151 -8.20 -8.36 13.78
C SER A 151 -8.55 -9.24 12.57
N ARG A 152 -9.83 -9.56 12.37
CA ARG A 152 -10.28 -10.36 11.22
C ARG A 152 -10.05 -9.62 9.91
N GLN A 153 -10.36 -8.33 9.84
CA GLN A 153 -10.14 -7.53 8.64
C GLN A 153 -8.65 -7.46 8.28
N TYR A 154 -7.77 -7.20 9.25
CA TYR A 154 -6.34 -7.14 8.99
C TYR A 154 -5.73 -8.51 8.69
N ALA A 155 -6.29 -9.61 9.21
CA ALA A 155 -5.86 -10.96 8.85
C ALA A 155 -6.25 -11.34 7.41
N LEU A 156 -7.33 -10.76 6.89
CA LEU A 156 -7.77 -10.94 5.50
C LEU A 156 -6.78 -10.32 4.50
N GLY A 157 -6.16 -9.19 4.86
CA GLY A 157 -5.22 -8.45 3.99
C GLY A 157 -4.10 -9.31 3.40
N PRO A 158 -3.23 -9.94 4.23
CA PRO A 158 -2.16 -10.80 3.74
C PRO A 158 -2.65 -11.93 2.83
N VAL A 159 -3.80 -12.53 3.13
CA VAL A 159 -4.38 -13.62 2.32
C VAL A 159 -4.80 -13.11 0.94
N LEU A 160 -5.49 -11.97 0.89
CA LEU A 160 -5.92 -11.37 -0.38
C LEU A 160 -4.73 -10.90 -1.23
N TYR A 161 -3.72 -10.28 -0.62
CA TYR A 161 -2.51 -9.92 -1.36
C TYR A 161 -1.69 -11.14 -1.78
N ALA A 162 -1.65 -12.22 -0.98
CA ALA A 162 -1.02 -13.47 -1.41
C ALA A 162 -1.75 -14.09 -2.60
N ALA A 163 -3.07 -13.98 -2.66
CA ALA A 163 -3.84 -14.37 -3.83
C ALA A 163 -3.45 -13.53 -5.07
N THR A 164 -3.23 -12.21 -4.92
CA THR A 164 -2.71 -11.39 -6.05
C THR A 164 -1.32 -11.82 -6.49
N ALA A 165 -0.43 -12.20 -5.56
CA ALA A 165 0.88 -12.74 -5.90
C ALA A 165 0.78 -14.08 -6.65
N ALA A 166 -0.18 -14.93 -6.30
CA ALA A 166 -0.46 -16.15 -7.05
C ALA A 166 -0.95 -15.84 -8.48
N VAL A 167 -1.80 -14.83 -8.66
CA VAL A 167 -2.23 -14.35 -9.98
C VAL A 167 -1.05 -13.82 -10.80
N ALA A 168 -0.10 -13.13 -10.16
CA ALA A 168 1.12 -12.61 -10.80
C ALA A 168 1.99 -13.70 -11.45
N TRP A 169 1.89 -14.94 -10.98
CA TRP A 169 2.57 -16.08 -11.59
C TRP A 169 2.16 -16.31 -13.05
N TYR A 170 0.90 -16.00 -13.37
CA TYR A 170 0.28 -16.22 -14.67
C TYR A 170 0.20 -14.95 -15.51
N SER A 171 -0.15 -13.81 -14.90
CA SER A 171 -0.26 -12.54 -15.61
C SER A 171 -0.03 -11.35 -14.68
N ALA A 172 0.94 -10.51 -15.04
CA ALA A 172 1.24 -9.28 -14.33
C ALA A 172 0.10 -8.26 -14.44
N THR A 173 -0.55 -8.21 -15.61
CA THR A 173 -1.71 -7.34 -15.84
C THR A 173 -2.91 -7.78 -14.98
N ALA A 174 -3.20 -9.08 -14.91
CA ALA A 174 -4.28 -9.59 -14.06
C ALA A 174 -3.98 -9.35 -12.57
N CYS A 175 -2.72 -9.50 -12.15
CA CYS A 175 -2.28 -9.15 -10.81
C CYS A 175 -2.55 -7.67 -10.52
N LEU A 176 -2.13 -6.76 -11.40
CA LEU A 176 -2.31 -5.32 -11.21
C LEU A 176 -3.79 -4.93 -11.12
N VAL A 177 -4.63 -5.49 -11.99
CA VAL A 177 -6.09 -5.29 -11.94
C VAL A 177 -6.68 -5.83 -10.64
N ALA A 178 -6.28 -7.03 -10.21
CA ALA A 178 -6.73 -7.61 -8.95
C ALA A 178 -6.31 -6.75 -7.74
N SER A 179 -5.07 -6.24 -7.73
CA SER A 179 -4.60 -5.29 -6.71
C SER A 179 -5.41 -3.98 -6.71
N GLY A 180 -5.81 -3.48 -7.89
CA GLY A 180 -6.70 -2.32 -8.00
C GLY A 180 -8.09 -2.58 -7.42
N LEU A 181 -8.67 -3.74 -7.70
CA LEU A 181 -9.96 -4.15 -7.11
C LEU A 181 -9.87 -4.30 -5.59
N LEU A 182 -8.75 -4.81 -5.07
CA LEU A 182 -8.50 -4.85 -3.63
C LEU A 182 -8.39 -3.46 -3.02
N ALA A 183 -7.72 -2.51 -3.68
CA ALA A 183 -7.66 -1.13 -3.21
C ALA A 183 -9.08 -0.56 -3.07
N VAL A 184 -9.94 -0.75 -4.08
CA VAL A 184 -11.35 -0.30 -4.02
C VAL A 184 -12.10 -1.00 -2.88
N TYR A 185 -11.95 -2.31 -2.72
CA TYR A 185 -12.58 -3.07 -1.63
C TYR A 185 -12.18 -2.54 -0.24
N PHE A 186 -10.89 -2.27 -0.02
CA PHE A 186 -10.39 -1.76 1.26
C PHE A 186 -10.62 -0.25 1.46
N ALA A 187 -10.89 0.52 0.40
CA ALA A 187 -11.28 1.92 0.49
C ALA A 187 -12.66 2.10 1.13
N LEU A 188 -13.56 1.13 0.93
CA LEU A 188 -14.90 1.16 1.52
C LEU A 188 -14.80 1.16 3.05
N PRO A 189 -15.53 2.05 3.76
CA PRO A 189 -15.44 2.14 5.20
C PRO A 189 -15.88 0.81 5.83
N PRO A 190 -15.05 0.20 6.67
CA PRO A 190 -15.41 -1.05 7.31
C PRO A 190 -16.59 -0.84 8.26
N ARG A 191 -17.37 -1.91 8.48
CA ARG A 191 -18.61 -1.85 9.26
C ARG A 191 -18.41 -1.35 10.70
N TRP A 192 -17.21 -1.56 11.28
CA TRP A 192 -16.86 -1.11 12.63
C TRP A 192 -16.45 0.38 12.71
N TRP A 193 -16.27 1.07 11.58
CA TRP A 193 -15.92 2.50 11.54
C TRP A 193 -17.13 3.42 11.72
N ARG A 194 -18.35 2.92 11.47
CA ARG A 194 -19.59 3.68 11.70
C ARG A 194 -20.08 3.39 13.11
N SER A 195 -19.66 4.24 14.04
CA SER A 195 -20.22 4.31 15.39
C SER A 195 -20.83 5.69 15.56
N ASP A 196 -21.96 5.91 14.88
CA ASP A 196 -22.92 6.95 15.25
C ASP A 196 -23.93 6.34 16.23
#